data_AF-A0AAJ0P8F8-F1
#
_entry.id   AF-A0AAJ0P8F8-F1
#
_cell.length_a   1.000
_cell.length_b   1.000
_cell.length_c   1.000
_cell.angle_alpha   90.00
_cell.angle_beta   90.00
_cell.angle_gamma   90.00
#
_symmetry.space_group_name_H-M   'P 1'
#
loop_
_entity.id
_entity.type
_entity.pdbx_description
1 polymer ?
#
loop_
_entity_poly.entity_id
_entity_poly.type
_entity_poly.pdbx_seq_one_letter_code
_entity_poly.pdbx_strand_id
1 'polypeptide(L)'
;MAVAQTINITVDKDFARFGSKSYAINKINTVEVRERQPHGIGGAIFCGIIALLLFYGGVSSALNDTGDGGGTAIVGAIIFAGIAYWSWKRSQIREYQLFLMTSSSSTQAYISNDEFEVMNLRDSIESAMVGKLDA
;
A
#
# COMPACT_ATOMS: atom_id res chain seq x y z
N MET A 1 7.69 -3.28 8.54
CA MET A 1 7.25 -2.17 9.42
C MET A 1 7.59 -0.91 8.67
N ALA A 2 6.61 -0.30 8.01
CA ALA A 2 6.80 1.02 7.40
C ALA A 2 6.87 2.02 8.54
N VAL A 3 8.02 2.64 8.73
CA VAL A 3 8.21 3.73 9.68
C VAL A 3 7.39 4.88 9.13
N ALA A 4 6.31 5.26 9.81
CA ALA A 4 5.67 6.56 9.61
C ALA A 4 6.75 7.59 9.92
N GLN A 5 7.44 8.08 8.89
CA GLN A 5 8.38 9.18 9.06
C GLN A 5 7.53 10.33 9.57
N THR A 6 7.79 10.77 10.80
CA THR A 6 7.21 12.00 11.35
C THR A 6 7.89 13.15 10.63
N ILE A 7 7.52 13.35 9.37
CA ILE A 7 8.03 14.43 8.55
C ILE A 7 7.38 15.69 9.12
N ASN A 8 8.20 16.70 9.44
CA ASN A 8 7.67 17.98 9.87
C ASN A 8 7.00 18.64 8.65
N ILE A 9 5.67 18.57 8.59
CA ILE A 9 4.87 19.14 7.50
C ILE A 9 4.37 20.50 7.96
N THR A 10 4.67 21.53 7.18
CA THR A 10 4.20 22.88 7.46
C THR A 10 3.63 23.44 6.17
N VAL A 11 2.34 23.80 6.21
CA VAL A 11 1.65 24.44 5.09
C VAL A 11 1.46 25.91 5.43
N ASP A 12 2.04 26.78 4.61
CA ASP A 12 1.91 28.24 4.69
C ASP A 12 1.21 28.75 3.42
N LYS A 13 0.75 30.00 3.42
CA LYS A 13 0.05 30.63 2.29
C LYS A 13 0.87 30.64 1.00
N ASP A 14 2.19 30.72 1.10
CA ASP A 14 3.08 30.77 -0.06
C ASP A 14 3.80 29.45 -0.35
N PHE A 15 4.01 28.61 0.65
CA PHE A 15 4.80 27.37 0.51
C PHE A 15 4.23 26.21 1.33
N ALA A 16 4.18 25.04 0.71
CA ALA A 16 3.99 23.76 1.40
C ALA A 16 5.35 23.08 1.59
N ARG A 17 5.73 22.82 2.85
CA ARG A 17 6.99 22.17 3.22
C ARG A 17 6.73 20.76 3.71
N PHE A 18 7.43 19.81 3.10
CA PHE A 18 7.42 18.39 3.48
C PHE A 18 8.85 18.00 3.83
N GLY A 19 9.22 18.13 5.11
CA GLY A 19 10.56 17.84 5.59
C GLY A 19 11.60 18.79 4.98
N SER A 20 12.52 18.24 4.18
CA SER A 20 13.56 19.04 3.50
C SER A 20 13.13 19.65 2.16
N LYS A 21 11.94 19.30 1.65
CA LYS A 21 11.43 19.79 0.36
C LYS A 21 10.37 20.87 0.57
N SER A 22 10.46 21.95 -0.22
CA SER A 22 9.48 23.06 -0.20
C SER A 22 8.91 23.25 -1.60
N TYR A 23 7.58 23.36 -1.69
CA TYR A 23 6.84 23.58 -2.93
C TYR A 23 6.08 24.90 -2.83
N ALA A 24 6.20 25.74 -3.86
CA ALA A 24 5.49 27.01 -3.91
C ALA A 24 4.03 26.77 -4.29
N ILE A 25 3.09 27.27 -3.49
CA ILE A 25 1.64 27.06 -3.67
C ILE A 25 1.18 27.58 -5.04
N ASN A 26 1.77 28.68 -5.52
CA ASN A 26 1.43 29.29 -6.81
C ASN A 26 1.81 28.46 -8.05
N LYS A 27 2.63 27.41 -7.89
CA LYS A 27 3.03 26.51 -8.99
C LYS A 27 2.25 25.20 -8.98
N ILE A 28 1.47 24.96 -7.93
CA ILE A 28 0.62 23.79 -7.81
C ILE A 28 -0.70 24.13 -8.49
N ASN A 29 -1.15 23.29 -9.43
CA ASN A 29 -2.43 23.47 -10.10
C ASN A 29 -3.50 22.59 -9.45
N THR A 30 -3.13 21.38 -9.05
CA THR A 30 -4.05 20.42 -8.43
C THR A 30 -3.30 19.49 -7.48
N VAL A 31 -4.02 19.00 -6.47
CA VAL A 31 -3.54 18.02 -5.48
C VAL A 31 -4.32 16.73 -5.72
N GLU A 32 -3.62 15.64 -5.99
CA GLU A 32 -4.23 14.34 -6.24
C GLU A 32 -3.80 13.36 -5.15
N VAL A 33 -4.76 12.69 -4.53
CA VAL A 33 -4.49 11.57 -3.61
C VAL A 33 -4.65 10.29 -4.41
N ARG A 34 -3.58 9.50 -4.47
CA ARG A 34 -3.60 8.18 -5.10
C ARG A 34 -3.46 7.10 -4.06
N GLU A 35 -4.37 6.14 -4.11
CA GLU A 35 -4.24 4.91 -3.37
C GLU A 35 -3.33 3.95 -4.14
N ARG A 36 -2.27 3.48 -3.48
CA ARG A 36 -1.42 2.41 -3.99
C ARG A 36 -1.52 1.21 -3.07
N GLN A 37 -1.75 0.05 -3.65
CA GLN A 37 -1.49 -1.22 -2.98
C GLN A 37 -0.05 -1.63 -3.30
N PRO A 38 0.90 -1.51 -2.35
CA PRO A 38 2.31 -1.79 -2.58
C PRO A 38 2.60 -3.26 -2.88
N HIS A 39 1.71 -4.19 -2.49
CA HIS A 39 1.89 -5.62 -2.69
C HIS A 39 0.75 -6.20 -3.52
N GLY A 40 1.11 -6.89 -4.60
CA GLY A 40 0.16 -7.58 -5.46
C GLY A 40 -0.40 -8.85 -4.81
N ILE A 41 -1.69 -9.09 -4.99
CA ILE A 41 -2.40 -10.29 -4.52
C ILE A 41 -1.93 -11.57 -5.25
N GLY A 42 -1.27 -11.44 -6.42
CA GLY A 42 -0.90 -12.57 -7.28
C GLY A 42 -0.04 -13.65 -6.60
N GLY A 43 0.90 -13.25 -5.72
CA GLY A 43 1.74 -14.21 -4.97
C GLY A 43 0.95 -15.03 -3.95
N ALA A 44 -0.06 -14.41 -3.31
CA ALA A 44 -0.94 -15.10 -2.36
C ALA A 44 -1.85 -16.11 -3.07
N ILE A 45 -2.39 -15.74 -4.24
CA ILE A 45 -3.21 -16.65 -5.06
C ILE A 45 -2.38 -17.85 -5.53
N PHE A 46 -1.17 -17.61 -6.05
CA PHE A 46 -0.29 -18.69 -6.52
C PHE A 46 0.07 -19.68 -5.40
N CYS A 47 0.48 -19.17 -4.23
CA CYS A 47 0.76 -20.03 -3.07
C CYS A 47 -0.49 -20.76 -2.57
N GLY A 48 -1.66 -20.12 -2.62
CA GLY A 48 -2.94 -20.74 -2.25
C GLY A 48 -3.32 -21.90 -3.16
N ILE A 49 -3.12 -21.76 -4.47
CA ILE A 49 -3.36 -22.84 -5.45
C ILE A 49 -2.42 -24.02 -5.19
N ILE A 50 -1.13 -23.76 -4.95
CA ILE A 50 -0.16 -24.82 -4.62
C ILE A 50 -0.54 -25.53 -3.31
N ALA A 51 -0.93 -24.78 -2.28
CA ALA A 51 -1.38 -25.36 -1.02
C ALA A 51 -2.58 -26.29 -1.22
N LEU A 52 -3.54 -25.88 -2.05
CA LEU A 52 -4.75 -26.65 -2.34
C LEU A 52 -4.43 -27.93 -3.12
N LEU A 53 -3.52 -27.87 -4.10
CA LEU A 53 -3.06 -29.04 -4.85
C LEU A 53 -2.30 -30.04 -3.96
N LEU A 54 -1.40 -29.54 -3.10
CA LEU A 54 -0.66 -30.37 -2.15
C LEU A 54 -1.59 -30.99 -1.11
N PHE A 55 -2.57 -30.24 -0.62
CA PHE A 55 -3.57 -30.74 0.33
C PHE A 55 -4.41 -31.84 -0.30
N TYR A 56 -4.94 -31.61 -1.51
CA TYR A 56 -5.73 -32.59 -2.23
C TYR A 56 -4.92 -33.86 -2.55
N GLY A 57 -3.68 -33.71 -3.05
CA GLY A 57 -2.78 -34.83 -3.30
C GLY A 57 -2.40 -35.60 -2.04
N GLY A 58 -2.16 -34.90 -0.93
CA GLY A 58 -1.83 -35.49 0.36
C GLY A 58 -3.00 -36.27 0.98
N VAL A 59 -4.20 -35.69 0.98
CA VAL A 59 -5.42 -36.37 1.47
C VAL A 59 -5.77 -37.55 0.57
N SER A 60 -5.70 -37.40 -0.75
CA SER A 60 -5.93 -38.50 -1.68
C SER A 60 -4.95 -39.66 -1.47
N SER A 61 -3.66 -39.37 -1.28
CA SER A 61 -2.65 -40.41 -1.02
C SER A 61 -2.83 -41.08 0.35
N ALA A 62 -3.29 -40.33 1.36
CA ALA A 62 -3.58 -40.87 2.68
C ALA A 62 -4.84 -41.76 2.71
N LEU A 63 -5.85 -41.46 1.88
CA LEU A 63 -7.08 -42.26 1.78
C LEU A 63 -6.92 -43.50 0.88
N ASN A 64 -6.03 -43.45 -0.12
CA ASN A 64 -5.78 -44.55 -1.05
C ASN A 64 -4.58 -45.42 -0.67
N ASP A 65 -4.07 -45.30 0.56
CA ASP A 65 -3.00 -46.12 1.17
C ASP A 65 -1.76 -46.31 0.27
N THR A 66 -1.42 -45.28 -0.53
CA THR A 66 -0.44 -45.38 -1.62
C THR A 66 1.00 -45.07 -1.16
N GLY A 67 1.26 -45.08 0.15
CA GLY A 67 2.59 -44.94 0.74
C GLY A 67 2.91 -43.57 1.36
N ASP A 68 4.07 -43.54 2.02
CA ASP A 68 4.64 -42.59 3.01
C ASP A 68 4.65 -41.08 2.64
N GLY A 69 4.17 -40.70 1.45
CA GLY A 69 4.18 -39.33 0.92
C GLY A 69 2.97 -38.47 1.31
N GLY A 70 1.90 -39.06 1.85
CA GLY A 70 0.69 -38.30 2.23
C GLY A 70 0.94 -37.27 3.33
N GLY A 71 1.73 -37.65 4.35
CA GLY A 71 2.06 -36.77 5.48
C GLY A 71 2.91 -35.56 5.07
N THR A 72 3.90 -35.75 4.19
CA THR A 72 4.78 -34.67 3.73
C THR A 72 4.04 -33.67 2.84
N ALA A 73 3.11 -34.14 2.00
CA ALA A 73 2.24 -33.29 1.18
C ALA A 73 1.29 -32.43 2.04
N ILE A 74 0.74 -32.98 3.12
CA ILE A 74 -0.13 -32.24 4.05
C ILE A 74 0.68 -31.17 4.81
N VAL A 75 1.87 -31.49 5.30
CA VAL A 75 2.76 -30.52 5.97
C VAL A 75 3.15 -29.39 5.00
N GLY A 76 3.48 -29.74 3.75
CA GLY A 76 3.74 -28.76 2.69
C GLY A 76 2.54 -27.83 2.46
N ALA A 77 1.33 -28.37 2.38
CA ALA A 77 0.11 -27.60 2.21
C ALA A 77 -0.11 -26.58 3.34
N ILE A 78 0.13 -26.98 4.60
CA ILE A 78 0.00 -26.08 5.76
C ILE A 78 0.99 -24.92 5.67
N ILE A 79 2.24 -25.20 5.30
CA ILE A 79 3.28 -24.17 5.15
C ILE A 79 2.89 -23.18 4.04
N PHE A 80 2.51 -23.67 2.86
CA PHE A 80 2.10 -22.82 1.75
C PHE A 80 0.81 -22.03 2.05
N ALA A 81 -0.14 -22.62 2.77
CA ALA A 81 -1.33 -21.92 3.25
C ALA A 81 -0.98 -20.80 4.24
N GLY A 82 -0.04 -21.05 5.15
CA GLY A 82 0.48 -20.04 6.08
C GLY A 82 1.16 -18.87 5.36
N ILE A 83 1.99 -19.16 4.36
CA ILE A 83 2.63 -18.14 3.50
C ILE A 83 1.59 -17.35 2.72
N ALA A 84 0.60 -18.02 2.12
CA ALA A 84 -0.49 -17.38 1.40
C ALA A 84 -1.29 -16.43 2.30
N TYR A 85 -1.65 -16.87 3.51
CA TYR A 85 -2.35 -16.06 4.50
C TYR A 85 -1.53 -14.84 4.94
N TRP A 86 -0.23 -15.04 5.23
CA TRP A 86 0.64 -13.95 5.63
C TRP A 86 0.86 -12.93 4.50
N SER A 87 1.02 -13.41 3.26
CA SER A 87 1.12 -12.58 2.07
C SER A 87 -0.17 -11.78 1.82
N TRP A 88 -1.33 -12.42 1.99
CA TRP A 88 -2.64 -11.77 1.88
C TRP A 88 -2.80 -10.66 2.92
N LYS A 89 -2.44 -10.95 4.17
CA LYS A 89 -2.52 -9.97 5.27
C LYS A 89 -1.63 -8.75 4.98
N ARG A 90 -0.46 -8.95 4.37
CA ARG A 90 0.43 -7.86 3.94
C ARG A 90 -0.09 -7.07 2.74
N SER A 91 -0.84 -7.70 1.82
CA SER A 91 -1.39 -6.99 0.66
C SER A 91 -2.55 -6.04 0.98
N GLN A 92 -3.13 -6.14 2.17
CA GLN A 92 -4.20 -5.24 2.60
C GLN A 92 -3.70 -3.88 3.12
N ILE A 93 -2.39 -3.68 3.26
CA ILE A 93 -1.83 -2.39 3.65
C ILE A 93 -1.98 -1.43 2.47
N ARG A 94 -2.85 -0.43 2.59
CA ARG A 94 -3.01 0.64 1.60
C ARG A 94 -2.09 1.79 1.95
N GLU A 95 -1.32 2.24 0.96
CA GLU A 95 -0.51 3.45 1.06
C GLU A 95 -1.24 4.57 0.31
N TYR A 96 -1.55 5.66 1.02
CA TYR A 96 -2.11 6.87 0.45
C TYR A 96 -0.98 7.82 0.10
N GLN A 97 -0.87 8.16 -1.18
CA GLN A 97 0.21 8.98 -1.72
C GLN A 97 -0.38 10.32 -2.15
N LEU A 98 0.16 11.41 -1.60
CA LEU A 98 -0.21 12.77 -1.98
C LEU A 98 0.71 13.24 -3.12
N PHE A 99 0.13 13.49 -4.28
CA PHE A 99 0.81 14.04 -5.45
C PHE A 99 0.44 15.51 -5.62
N LEU A 100 1.47 16.33 -5.80
CA LEU A 100 1.33 17.72 -6.21
C LEU A 100 1.53 17.78 -7.72
N MET A 101 0.51 18.22 -8.44
CA MET A 101 0.61 18.42 -9.88
C MET A 101 0.89 19.89 -10.16
N THR A 102 1.98 20.11 -10.88
CA THR A 102 2.36 21.39 -11.47
C THR A 102 2.21 21.31 -12.98
N SER A 103 2.18 22.45 -13.69
CA SER A 103 1.99 22.48 -15.15
C SER A 103 3.03 21.67 -15.95
N SER A 104 4.17 21.35 -15.33
CA SER A 104 5.29 20.64 -15.96
C SER A 104 5.60 19.26 -15.37
N SER A 105 5.07 18.91 -14.20
CA SER A 105 5.39 17.63 -13.54
C SER A 105 4.41 17.28 -12.41
N SER A 106 4.20 15.98 -12.21
CA SER A 106 3.61 15.44 -10.98
C SER A 106 4.74 15.00 -10.04
N THR A 107 4.74 15.50 -8.82
CA THR A 107 5.73 15.14 -7.80
C THR A 107 5.03 14.54 -6.58
N GLN A 108 5.51 13.37 -6.14
CA GLN A 108 5.09 12.76 -4.89
C GLN A 108 5.63 13.56 -3.71
N ALA A 109 4.74 14.14 -2.91
CA ALA A 109 5.12 15.00 -1.79
C ALA A 109 5.05 14.29 -0.44
N TYR A 110 4.06 13.40 -0.27
CA TYR A 110 3.85 12.70 1.00
C TYR A 110 3.27 11.29 0.80
N ILE A 111 3.58 10.39 1.73
CA ILE A 111 3.04 9.03 1.79
C ILE A 111 2.66 8.75 3.24
N SER A 112 1.42 8.34 3.48
CA SER A 112 0.99 7.81 4.78
C SER A 112 0.10 6.59 4.58
N ASN A 113 -0.02 5.79 5.65
CA ASN A 113 -0.99 4.69 5.71
C ASN A 113 -2.34 5.15 6.29
N ASP A 114 -2.41 6.40 6.77
CA ASP A 114 -3.62 6.99 7.33
C ASP A 114 -4.31 7.87 6.27
N GLU A 115 -5.50 7.44 5.84
CA GLU A 115 -6.33 8.17 4.89
C GLU A 115 -6.71 9.56 5.41
N PHE A 116 -7.07 9.65 6.69
CA PHE A 116 -7.56 10.88 7.29
C PHE A 116 -6.47 11.94 7.38
N GLU A 117 -5.23 11.53 7.66
CA GLU A 117 -4.07 12.41 7.65
C GLU A 117 -3.81 12.99 6.25
N VAL A 118 -3.87 12.16 5.21
CA VAL A 118 -3.63 12.59 3.82
C VAL A 118 -4.76 13.49 3.31
N MET A 119 -6.01 13.21 3.68
CA MET A 119 -7.15 14.05 3.34
C MET A 119 -7.06 15.43 4.02
N ASN A 120 -6.75 15.49 5.32
CA ASN A 120 -6.57 16.77 6.01
C ASN A 120 -5.44 17.63 5.41
N LEU A 121 -4.35 16.98 4.98
CA LEU A 121 -3.24 17.66 4.30
C LEU A 121 -3.67 18.20 2.94
N ARG A 122 -4.44 17.43 2.17
CA ARG A 122 -5.02 17.88 0.91
C ARG A 122 -5.89 19.11 1.13
N ASP A 123 -6.85 19.05 2.06
CA ASP A 123 -7.79 20.14 2.33
C ASP A 123 -7.06 21.41 2.79
N SER A 124 -5.99 21.26 3.59
CA SER A 124 -5.16 22.38 4.04
C SER A 124 -4.43 23.07 2.87
N ILE A 125 -3.95 22.30 1.89
CA ILE A 125 -3.27 22.83 0.71
C ILE A 125 -4.28 23.48 -0.24
N GLU A 126 -5.42 22.83 -0.49
CA GLU A 126 -6.49 23.40 -1.32
C GLU A 126 -7.01 24.71 -0.72
N SER A 127 -7.20 24.78 0.61
CA SER A 127 -7.57 26.01 1.31
C SER A 127 -6.53 27.11 1.15
N ALA A 128 -5.23 26.79 1.24
CA ALA A 128 -4.16 27.75 1.00
C ALA A 128 -4.11 28.24 -0.46
N MET A 129 -4.47 27.40 -1.44
CA MET A 129 -4.59 27.78 -2.84
C MET A 129 -5.76 28.73 -3.11
N VAL A 130 -6.94 28.44 -2.53
CA VAL A 130 -8.14 29.30 -2.67
C VAL A 130 -7.94 30.64 -1.96
N GLY A 131 -7.40 30.63 -0.74
CA GLY A 131 -7.12 31.88 0.00
C GLY A 131 -6.08 32.79 -0.68
N LYS A 132 -5.33 32.28 -1.66
CA LYS A 132 -4.43 33.07 -2.52
C LYS A 132 -5.11 33.59 -3.79
N LEU A 133 -6.22 33.01 -4.22
CA LEU A 133 -7.04 33.51 -5.33
C LEU A 133 -7.88 34.74 -4.91
N ASP A 134 -8.18 34.87 -3.61
CA ASP A 134 -9.01 35.94 -3.05
C ASP A 134 -8.21 37.15 -2.49
N ALA A 135 -6.87 37.12 -2.58
CA ALA A 135 -5.96 38.16 -2.07
C ALA A 135 -5.23 38.89 -3.20
#